data_AF-A0A1F4DEL6-F1
#
_entry.id   AF-A0A1F4DEL6-F1
#
_cell.length_a   1.000
_cell.length_b   1.000
_cell.length_c   1.000
_cell.angle_alpha   90.00
_cell.angle_beta   90.00
_cell.angle_gamma   90.00
#
_symmetry.space_group_name_H-M   'P 1'
#
loop_
_entity.id
_entity.type
_entity.pdbx_description
1 polymer ?
#
loop_
_entity_poly.entity_id
_entity_poly.type
_entity_poly.pdbx_seq_one_letter_code
_entity_poly.pdbx_strand_id
1 'polypeptide(L)'
;MLATADGQKPGSRIEVQELKRVSGGTLMLRFTLINEGDQTFSVGYALGAGSTSDIATVGGVHLIEPVGKKKYLVVRDTENKCDCSRGVKDVAAKSRANLWARFPAPPDNVEKIAVVVPTFSPMDDVPISR
;
A
#
# COMPACT_ATOMS: atom_id res chain seq x y z
N MET A 1 -8.64 5.91 -10.54
CA MET A 1 -8.90 5.56 -9.13
C MET A 1 -9.67 4.24 -9.12
N LEU A 2 -9.18 3.25 -8.38
CA LEU A 2 -9.73 1.89 -8.35
C LEU A 2 -10.48 1.57 -7.05
N ALA A 3 -10.02 2.11 -5.93
CA ALA A 3 -10.64 1.94 -4.62
C ALA A 3 -10.27 3.10 -3.69
N THR A 4 -11.06 3.29 -2.62
CA THR A 4 -10.79 4.24 -1.55
C THR A 4 -11.16 3.61 -0.21
N ALA A 5 -10.49 4.02 0.86
CA ALA A 5 -10.86 3.66 2.22
C ALA A 5 -10.57 4.79 3.20
N ASP A 6 -11.39 4.88 4.23
CA ASP A 6 -11.15 5.77 5.36
C ASP A 6 -10.10 5.17 6.29
N GLY A 7 -9.27 6.05 6.85
CA GLY A 7 -8.31 5.70 7.89
C GLY A 7 -8.96 5.69 9.27
N GLN A 8 -8.29 5.04 10.23
CA GLN A 8 -8.71 4.99 11.62
C GLN A 8 -8.76 6.37 12.28
N LYS A 9 -7.99 7.34 11.77
CA LYS A 9 -8.04 8.74 12.20
C LYS A 9 -9.03 9.52 11.32
N PRO A 10 -9.98 10.27 11.90
CA PRO A 10 -10.87 11.13 11.12
C PRO A 10 -10.10 12.07 10.20
N GLY A 11 -10.60 12.26 8.98
CA GLY A 11 -9.97 13.09 7.97
C GLY A 11 -8.73 12.47 7.30
N SER A 12 -8.42 11.20 7.55
CA SER A 12 -7.42 10.45 6.78
C SER A 12 -8.10 9.50 5.80
N ARG A 13 -7.60 9.47 4.56
CA ARG A 13 -8.15 8.65 3.48
C ARG A 13 -7.04 8.11 2.59
N ILE A 14 -7.26 6.95 2.00
CA ILE A 14 -6.39 6.38 0.97
C ILE A 14 -7.15 6.24 -0.33
N GLU A 15 -6.50 6.55 -1.44
CA GLU A 15 -6.97 6.27 -2.80
C GLU A 15 -6.00 5.34 -3.52
N VAL A 16 -6.46 4.16 -3.94
CA VAL A 16 -5.69 3.31 -4.85
C VAL A 16 -5.87 3.86 -6.26
N GLN A 17 -4.77 4.30 -6.86
CA GLN A 17 -4.78 4.85 -8.21
C GLN A 17 -4.60 3.77 -9.27
N GLU A 18 -3.70 2.82 -9.01
CA GLU A 18 -3.32 1.76 -9.95
C GLU A 18 -2.92 0.50 -9.18
N LEU A 19 -3.33 -0.65 -9.70
CA LEU A 19 -2.83 -1.96 -9.33
C LEU A 19 -2.62 -2.77 -10.61
N LYS A 20 -1.36 -2.90 -11.04
CA LYS A 20 -1.03 -3.31 -12.41
C LYS A 20 0.05 -4.37 -12.45
N ARG A 21 -0.13 -5.41 -13.27
CA ARG A 21 0.94 -6.38 -13.60
C ARG A 21 2.01 -5.67 -14.40
N VAL A 22 3.26 -5.81 -13.99
CA VAL A 22 4.42 -5.24 -14.69
C VAL A 22 5.46 -6.32 -14.98
N SER A 23 6.49 -6.00 -15.75
CA SER A 23 7.53 -6.95 -16.13
C SER A 23 8.22 -7.59 -14.90
N GLY A 24 8.81 -8.77 -15.13
CA GLY A 24 9.49 -9.53 -14.06
C GLY A 24 8.55 -10.25 -13.10
N GLY A 25 7.28 -10.45 -13.46
CA GLY A 25 6.33 -11.22 -12.65
C GLY A 25 5.93 -10.49 -11.35
N THR A 26 5.82 -9.17 -11.41
CA THR A 26 5.47 -8.34 -10.26
C THR A 26 4.20 -7.54 -10.49
N LEU A 27 3.60 -7.09 -9.40
CA LEU A 27 2.43 -6.22 -9.36
C LEU A 27 2.85 -4.88 -8.75
N MET A 28 2.60 -3.79 -9.47
CA MET A 28 2.83 -2.42 -9.02
C MET A 28 1.54 -1.87 -8.41
N LEU A 29 1.61 -1.45 -7.16
CA LEU A 29 0.56 -0.66 -6.50
C LEU A 29 1.00 0.80 -6.45
N ARG A 30 0.13 1.71 -6.89
CA ARG A 30 0.27 3.16 -6.66
C ARG A 30 -0.96 3.67 -5.92
N PHE A 31 -0.73 4.44 -4.87
CA PHE A 31 -1.80 4.98 -4.04
C PHE A 31 -1.44 6.36 -3.49
N THR A 32 -2.46 7.09 -3.07
CA THR A 32 -2.32 8.40 -2.46
C THR A 32 -2.89 8.36 -1.05
N LEU A 33 -2.10 8.81 -0.08
CA LEU A 33 -2.57 9.13 1.26
C LEU A 33 -3.04 10.58 1.26
N ILE A 34 -4.22 10.82 1.82
CA ILE A 34 -4.85 12.13 1.87
C ILE A 34 -5.13 12.44 3.33
N ASN A 35 -4.68 13.62 3.76
CA ASN A 35 -4.99 14.20 5.05
C ASN A 35 -5.88 15.42 4.84
N GLU A 36 -7.18 15.23 4.99
CA GLU A 36 -8.21 16.26 4.95
C GLU A 36 -8.40 16.91 6.34
N GLY A 37 -7.70 16.44 7.36
CA GLY A 37 -7.70 17.02 8.71
C GLY A 37 -6.97 18.36 8.80
N ASP A 38 -7.05 18.95 10.00
CA ASP A 38 -6.38 20.19 10.42
C ASP A 38 -5.06 19.94 11.16
N GLN A 39 -4.76 18.68 11.50
CA GLN A 39 -3.52 18.26 12.13
C GLN A 39 -2.69 17.39 11.19
N THR A 40 -1.38 17.31 11.46
CA THR A 40 -0.50 16.34 10.81
C THR A 40 -0.98 14.91 11.05
N PHE A 41 -0.95 14.11 10.00
CA PHE A 41 -1.24 12.68 10.02
C PHE A 41 0.06 11.90 10.05
N SER A 42 0.38 11.34 11.22
CA SER A 42 1.61 10.59 11.43
C SER A 42 1.50 9.17 10.90
N VAL A 43 2.19 8.92 9.77
CA VAL A 43 2.13 7.65 9.02
C VAL A 43 3.50 7.00 8.86
N GLY A 44 4.59 7.74 9.07
CA GLY A 44 5.94 7.26 8.75
C GLY A 44 6.28 5.95 9.46
N TYR A 45 5.87 5.79 10.72
CA TYR A 45 6.06 4.53 11.45
C TYR A 45 5.00 3.47 11.08
N ALA A 46 3.75 3.88 10.94
CA ALA A 46 2.62 2.98 10.82
C ALA A 46 2.61 2.15 9.52
N LEU A 47 3.16 2.69 8.43
CA LEU A 47 3.19 2.00 7.13
C LEU A 47 4.35 1.00 6.98
N GLY A 48 5.28 0.98 7.93
CA GLY A 48 6.41 0.04 7.95
C GLY A 48 5.99 -1.36 8.39
N ALA A 49 6.86 -2.36 8.18
CA ALA A 49 6.61 -3.75 8.55
C ALA A 49 6.92 -4.07 10.03
N GLY A 50 6.90 -3.07 10.92
CA GLY A 50 7.17 -3.23 12.36
C GLY A 50 8.63 -3.44 12.77
N SER A 51 9.55 -3.67 11.82
CA SER A 51 11.00 -3.67 12.06
C SER A 51 11.57 -2.25 12.09
N THR A 52 12.59 -2.01 12.92
CA THR A 52 13.32 -0.73 12.93
C THR A 52 13.94 -0.39 11.58
N SER A 53 14.32 -1.40 10.79
CA SER A 53 14.85 -1.25 9.44
C SER A 53 13.81 -0.85 8.39
N ASP A 54 12.51 -0.92 8.71
CA ASP A 54 11.40 -0.59 7.81
C ASP A 54 10.62 0.66 8.24
N ILE A 55 11.12 1.40 9.23
CA ILE A 55 10.54 2.69 9.60
C ILE A 55 10.62 3.66 8.41
N ALA A 56 9.59 4.50 8.23
CA ALA A 56 9.48 5.44 7.12
C ALA A 56 9.49 4.74 5.75
N THR A 57 8.91 3.55 5.66
CA THR A 57 8.68 2.82 4.40
C THR A 57 7.22 2.43 4.26
N VAL A 58 6.88 1.84 3.12
CA VAL A 58 5.57 1.23 2.82
C VAL A 58 5.60 -0.30 3.00
N GLY A 59 6.63 -0.84 3.66
CA GLY A 59 6.86 -2.28 3.76
C GLY A 59 5.77 -3.09 4.48
N GLY A 60 4.91 -2.43 5.26
CA GLY A 60 3.77 -3.04 5.97
C GLY A 60 2.52 -3.26 5.11
N VAL A 61 2.47 -2.66 3.91
CA VAL A 61 1.38 -2.91 2.95
C VAL A 61 1.45 -4.35 2.45
N HIS A 62 0.31 -4.99 2.28
CA HIS A 62 0.23 -6.33 1.73
C HIS A 62 -1.05 -6.54 0.94
N LEU A 63 -1.05 -7.59 0.12
CA LEU A 63 -2.22 -8.01 -0.64
C LEU A 63 -2.73 -9.36 -0.12
N ILE A 64 -4.04 -9.58 -0.21
CA ILE A 64 -4.66 -10.86 0.15
C ILE A 64 -5.48 -11.34 -1.04
N GLU A 65 -5.12 -12.49 -1.59
CA GLU A 65 -5.95 -13.25 -2.52
C GLU A 65 -6.93 -14.10 -1.71
N PRO A 66 -8.23 -13.76 -1.70
CA PRO A 66 -9.19 -14.43 -0.81
C PRO A 66 -9.47 -15.88 -1.24
N VAL A 67 -9.52 -16.16 -2.55
CA VAL A 67 -9.83 -17.50 -3.09
C VAL A 67 -8.68 -18.47 -2.84
N GLY A 68 -7.46 -18.10 -3.25
CA GLY A 68 -6.24 -18.87 -2.97
C GLY A 68 -5.75 -18.80 -1.53
N LYS A 69 -6.40 -17.98 -0.67
CA LYS A 69 -6.05 -17.75 0.74
C LYS A 69 -4.58 -17.37 0.93
N LYS A 70 -4.05 -16.55 0.02
CA LYS A 70 -2.63 -16.22 -0.03
C LYS A 70 -2.38 -14.76 0.29
N LYS A 71 -1.42 -14.51 1.18
CA LYS A 71 -0.93 -13.17 1.50
C LYS A 71 0.35 -12.89 0.71
N TYR A 72 0.40 -11.75 0.05
CA TYR A 72 1.55 -11.27 -0.73
C TYR A 72 2.17 -10.08 0.00
N LEU A 73 3.44 -10.21 0.36
CA LEU A 73 4.22 -9.15 0.98
C LEU A 73 4.95 -8.32 -0.10
N VAL A 74 5.35 -7.10 0.27
CA VAL A 74 6.20 -6.26 -0.58
C VAL A 74 7.48 -7.02 -0.93
N VAL A 75 7.91 -6.94 -2.19
CA VAL A 75 9.19 -7.48 -2.67
C VAL A 75 10.33 -6.82 -1.89
N ARG A 76 11.40 -7.56 -1.62
CA ARG A 76 12.60 -7.05 -0.95
C ARG A 76 13.85 -7.39 -1.73
N ASP A 77 14.87 -6.54 -1.58
CA ASP A 77 16.20 -6.80 -2.12
C ASP A 77 16.99 -7.79 -1.25
N THR A 78 18.22 -8.09 -1.68
CA THR A 78 19.13 -9.01 -0.98
C THR A 78 19.58 -8.51 0.39
N GLU A 79 19.41 -7.21 0.66
CA GLU A 79 19.67 -6.57 1.96
C GLU A 79 18.40 -6.43 2.80
N ASN A 80 17.31 -7.11 2.39
CA ASN A 80 16.01 -7.09 3.03
C ASN A 80 15.33 -5.70 3.04
N LYS A 81 15.70 -4.77 2.17
CA LYS A 81 15.00 -3.47 2.03
C LYS A 81 13.80 -3.63 1.12
N CYS A 82 12.68 -2.99 1.48
CA CYS A 82 11.49 -3.03 0.63
C CYS A 82 11.76 -2.40 -0.74
N ASP A 83 11.16 -3.01 -1.75
CA ASP A 83 11.00 -2.44 -3.07
C ASP A 83 9.73 -1.59 -3.12
N CYS A 84 9.79 -0.48 -2.41
CA CYS A 84 8.67 0.41 -2.17
C CYS A 84 9.12 1.86 -1.93
N SER A 85 8.16 2.75 -1.75
CA SER A 85 8.44 4.11 -1.28
C SER A 85 9.14 4.08 0.09
N ARG A 86 10.23 4.84 0.21
CA ARG A 86 11.08 4.96 1.39
C ARG A 86 11.27 6.44 1.74
N GLY A 87 11.67 6.72 2.98
CA GLY A 87 11.73 8.10 3.49
C GLY A 87 10.34 8.73 3.62
N VAL A 88 9.32 7.91 3.87
CA VAL A 88 7.93 8.34 4.06
C VAL A 88 7.86 9.25 5.28
N LYS A 89 7.47 10.50 5.04
CA LYS A 89 7.24 11.50 6.08
C LYS A 89 5.76 11.53 6.47
N ASP A 90 5.49 12.16 7.59
CA ASP A 90 4.13 12.48 8.00
C ASP A 90 3.45 13.40 6.98
N VAL A 91 2.13 13.23 6.81
CA VAL A 91 1.35 14.01 5.86
C VAL A 91 0.79 15.24 6.57
N ALA A 92 1.24 16.43 6.16
CA ALA A 92 0.75 17.69 6.72
C ALA A 92 -0.78 17.84 6.59
N ALA A 93 -1.37 18.69 7.41
CA ALA A 93 -2.78 19.05 7.31
C ALA A 93 -3.12 19.54 5.89
N LYS A 94 -4.32 19.17 5.40
CA LYS A 94 -4.81 19.52 4.05
C LYS A 94 -3.85 19.14 2.91
N SER A 95 -3.06 18.10 3.09
CA SER A 95 -2.04 17.66 2.13
C SER A 95 -2.21 16.19 1.74
N ARG A 96 -1.36 15.73 0.82
CA ARG A 96 -1.35 14.37 0.30
C ARG A 96 0.06 13.87 0.02
N ALA A 97 0.23 12.55 0.01
CA ALA A 97 1.47 11.88 -0.37
C ALA A 97 1.20 10.77 -1.37
N ASN A 98 1.92 10.76 -2.48
CA ASN A 98 1.85 9.71 -3.49
C ASN A 98 2.92 8.66 -3.20
N LEU A 99 2.49 7.41 -3.06
CA LEU A 99 3.33 6.29 -2.63
C LEU A 99 3.11 5.09 -3.55
N TRP A 100 4.05 4.16 -3.49
CA TRP A 100 4.04 2.94 -4.29
C TRP A 100 4.72 1.77 -3.59
N ALA A 101 4.35 0.56 -3.97
CA ALA A 101 4.99 -0.69 -3.54
C ALA A 101 4.89 -1.76 -4.64
N ARG A 102 5.90 -2.63 -4.73
CA ARG A 102 5.90 -3.79 -5.62
C ARG A 102 5.67 -5.10 -4.87
N PHE A 103 4.92 -6.00 -5.46
CA PHE A 103 4.57 -7.32 -4.92
C PHE A 103 4.91 -8.41 -5.94
N PRO A 104 5.15 -9.66 -5.53
CA PRO A 104 5.08 -10.79 -6.45
C PRO A 104 3.69 -10.84 -7.08
N ALA A 105 3.60 -11.03 -8.39
CA ALA A 105 2.30 -11.13 -9.05
C ALA A 105 1.58 -12.43 -8.63
N PRO A 106 0.27 -12.39 -8.37
CA PRO A 106 -0.52 -13.60 -8.23
C PRO A 106 -0.64 -14.33 -9.59
N PRO A 107 -1.12 -15.59 -9.63
CA PRO A 107 -1.42 -16.29 -10.89
C PRO A 107 -2.29 -15.45 -11.84
N ASP A 108 -2.17 -15.66 -13.15
CA ASP A 108 -2.81 -14.80 -14.16
C ASP A 108 -4.35 -14.85 -14.16
N ASN A 109 -4.94 -15.89 -13.60
CA ASN A 109 -6.40 -16.00 -13.40
C ASN A 109 -6.91 -15.18 -12.19
N VAL A 110 -6.02 -14.59 -11.39
CA VAL A 110 -6.40 -13.68 -10.30
C VAL A 110 -6.57 -12.26 -10.87
N GLU A 111 -7.83 -11.84 -11.02
CA GLU A 111 -8.19 -10.55 -11.60
C GLU A 111 -8.47 -9.46 -10.56
N LYS A 112 -8.72 -9.85 -9.31
CA LYS A 112 -9.00 -8.94 -8.20
C LYS A 112 -8.41 -9.45 -6.90
N ILE A 113 -8.03 -8.51 -6.03
CA ILE A 113 -7.33 -8.82 -4.77
C ILE A 113 -7.70 -7.80 -3.71
N ALA A 114 -7.57 -8.16 -2.43
CA ALA A 114 -7.69 -7.19 -1.35
C ALA A 114 -6.36 -6.45 -1.15
N VAL A 115 -6.43 -5.12 -1.05
CA VAL A 115 -5.29 -4.26 -0.72
C VAL A 115 -5.40 -3.85 0.74
N VAL A 116 -4.37 -4.16 1.53
CA VAL A 116 -4.34 -3.85 2.96
C VAL A 116 -3.22 -2.87 3.25
N VAL A 117 -3.59 -1.66 3.65
CA VAL A 117 -2.66 -0.61 4.08
C VAL A 117 -2.83 -0.40 5.59
N PRO A 118 -1.74 -0.43 6.38
CA PRO A 118 -1.84 -0.20 7.83
C PRO A 118 -2.60 1.08 8.16
N THR A 119 -3.44 1.04 9.20
CA THR A 119 -4.31 2.14 9.66
C THR A 119 -5.51 2.49 8.77
N PHE A 120 -5.73 1.79 7.67
CA PHE A 120 -6.91 1.95 6.81
C PHE A 120 -7.76 0.69 6.79
N SER A 121 -9.06 0.86 6.50
CA SER A 121 -9.92 -0.30 6.21
C SER A 121 -9.38 -1.04 4.97
N PRO A 122 -9.39 -2.38 4.96
CA PRO A 122 -9.06 -3.14 3.76
C PRO A 122 -9.93 -2.72 2.58
N MET A 123 -9.34 -2.65 1.40
CA MET A 123 -10.07 -2.46 0.15
C MET A 123 -10.14 -3.81 -0.54
N ASP A 124 -11.31 -4.45 -0.47
CA ASP A 124 -11.55 -5.73 -1.11
C ASP A 124 -11.82 -5.58 -2.62
N ASP A 125 -11.64 -6.66 -3.37
CA ASP A 125 -11.98 -6.75 -4.79
C ASP A 125 -11.36 -5.67 -5.69
N VAL A 126 -10.17 -5.16 -5.36
CA VAL A 126 -9.46 -4.17 -6.18
C VAL A 126 -9.00 -4.84 -7.48
N PRO A 127 -9.40 -4.32 -8.66
CA PRO A 127 -9.08 -4.93 -9.94
C PRO A 127 -7.60 -4.81 -10.27
N ILE A 128 -7.04 -5.87 -10.84
CA ILE A 128 -5.67 -5.95 -11.35
C ILE A 128 -5.68 -5.73 -12.86
N SER A 129 -4.97 -4.69 -13.33
CA SER A 129 -4.80 -4.43 -14.76
C SER A 129 -3.52 -5.05 -15.33
N ARG A 130 -3.39 -5.00 -16.66
CA ARG A 130 -2.20 -5.42 -17.42
C ARG A 130 -1.39 -4.21 -17.88
#